data_AF-A0A3B0CIL7-F1
#
_entry.id   AF-A0A3B0CIL7-F1
#
_cell.length_a   1.000
_cell.length_b   1.000
_cell.length_c   1.000
_cell.angle_alpha   90.00
_cell.angle_beta   90.00
_cell.angle_gamma   90.00
#
_symmetry.space_group_name_H-M   'P 1'
#
loop_
_entity.id
_entity.type
_entity.pdbx_description
1 polymer ?
#
loop_
_entity_poly.entity_id
_entity_poly.type
_entity_poly.pdbx_seq_one_letter_code
_entity_poly.pdbx_strand_id
1 'polypeptide(L)'
;MDEGLQAMERGFYVKLGDDFFGMYESKTGPKLFFNRDKYRLTDSKWDVELVIGRKNNLFIFYWQGEMKISFRFCKHQDSVIQLYRLLQEHVSSKRTL
;
A
#
# COMPACT_ATOMS: atom_id res chain seq x y z
N MET A 1 6.93 25.83 5.90
CA MET A 1 7.44 24.60 6.55
C MET A 1 6.79 23.43 5.83
N ASP A 2 7.43 22.99 4.75
CA ASP A 2 7.04 21.80 3.99
C ASP A 2 7.74 20.59 4.62
N GLU A 3 7.16 20.05 5.68
CA GLU A 3 7.55 18.75 6.23
C GLU A 3 6.70 17.66 5.56
N GLY A 4 6.94 17.42 4.28
CA GLY A 4 6.13 16.48 3.50
C GLY A 4 6.97 15.78 2.45
N LEU A 5 7.13 14.46 2.62
CA LEU A 5 7.76 13.54 1.67
C LEU A 5 9.24 13.83 1.34
N GLN A 6 10.15 13.52 2.26
CA GLN A 6 11.44 13.02 1.81
C GLN A 6 11.34 11.51 1.57
N ALA A 7 11.52 11.17 0.31
CA ALA A 7 11.62 9.84 -0.24
C ALA A 7 12.54 8.93 0.59
N MET A 8 11.99 7.92 1.24
CA MET A 8 12.73 6.69 1.54
C MET A 8 12.20 5.58 0.62
N GLU A 9 12.61 5.73 -0.65
CA GLU A 9 12.74 4.74 -1.72
C GLU A 9 11.63 3.68 -1.91
N ARG A 10 10.48 4.15 -2.43
CA ARG A 10 9.25 3.42 -2.84
C ARG A 10 8.32 3.05 -1.67
N GLY A 11 7.74 4.07 -1.04
CA GLY A 11 6.67 3.89 -0.07
C GLY A 11 5.81 5.14 0.08
N PHE A 12 4.68 5.00 0.75
CA PHE A 12 3.89 6.12 1.26
C PHE A 12 3.43 5.84 2.68
N TYR A 13 3.19 6.88 3.44
CA TYR A 13 2.51 6.78 4.72
C TYR A 13 1.57 7.96 4.93
N VAL A 14 0.60 7.76 5.82
CA VAL A 14 -0.33 8.75 6.31
C VAL A 14 -0.32 8.69 7.83
N LYS A 15 -0.39 9.86 8.47
CA LYS A 15 -0.61 9.98 9.90
C LYS A 15 -2.11 10.19 10.14
N LEU A 16 -2.71 9.37 10.99
CA LEU A 16 -4.12 9.40 11.38
C LEU A 16 -4.21 9.60 12.90
N GLY A 17 -4.40 10.84 13.36
CA GLY A 17 -4.27 11.15 14.78
C GLY A 17 -2.82 10.92 15.23
N ASP A 18 -2.61 10.03 16.19
CA ASP A 18 -1.28 9.62 16.65
C ASP A 18 -0.75 8.36 15.94
N ASP A 19 -1.58 7.74 15.11
CA ASP A 19 -1.23 6.51 14.41
C ASP A 19 -0.57 6.80 13.06
N PHE A 20 0.34 5.93 12.67
CA PHE A 20 0.96 5.92 11.35
C PHE A 20 0.51 4.71 10.58
N PHE A 21 0.14 4.91 9.33
CA PHE A 21 -0.19 3.83 8.42
C PHE A 21 0.57 4.02 7.13
N GLY A 22 1.09 2.96 6.53
CA GLY A 22 1.68 3.09 5.21
C GLY A 22 2.04 1.78 4.56
N MET A 23 2.53 1.92 3.33
CA MET A 23 3.07 0.82 2.55
C MET A 23 4.47 1.18 2.07
N TYR A 24 5.35 0.19 2.04
CA TYR A 24 6.70 0.36 1.54
C TYR A 24 7.21 -0.92 0.88
N GLU A 25 8.05 -0.76 -0.13
CA GLU A 25 8.81 -1.86 -0.71
C GLU A 25 9.95 -2.26 0.22
N SER A 26 10.19 -3.56 0.38
CA SER A 26 11.29 -4.07 1.21
C SER A 26 12.04 -5.17 0.50
N LYS A 27 13.22 -5.56 0.99
CA LYS A 27 14.01 -6.66 0.39
C LYS A 27 13.24 -7.99 0.27
N THR A 28 12.16 -8.17 1.02
CA THR A 28 11.32 -9.38 1.00
C THR A 28 9.95 -9.12 0.37
N GLY A 29 9.82 -8.08 -0.45
CA GLY A 29 8.58 -7.65 -1.08
C GLY A 29 7.81 -6.57 -0.31
N PRO A 30 6.66 -6.15 -0.84
CA PRO A 30 5.86 -5.05 -0.32
C PRO A 30 5.24 -5.39 1.04
N LYS A 31 5.28 -4.39 1.93
CA LYS A 31 4.75 -4.49 3.30
C LYS A 31 3.80 -3.36 3.59
N LEU A 32 2.74 -3.71 4.30
CA LEU A 32 1.87 -2.78 5.00
C LEU A 32 2.38 -2.60 6.42
N PHE A 33 2.29 -1.39 6.96
CA PHE A 33 2.48 -1.17 8.38
C PHE A 33 1.36 -0.33 8.98
N PHE A 34 1.05 -0.65 10.23
CA PHE A 34 0.23 0.17 11.11
C PHE A 34 1.01 0.34 12.41
N ASN A 35 1.48 1.55 12.67
CA ASN A 35 2.44 1.87 13.72
C ASN A 35 3.68 0.95 13.65
N ARG A 36 3.76 0.02 14.61
CA ARG A 36 4.85 -0.94 14.74
C ARG A 36 4.55 -2.28 14.06
N ASP A 37 3.27 -2.55 13.79
CA ASP A 37 2.84 -3.79 13.17
C ASP A 37 3.13 -3.78 11.68
N LYS A 38 3.62 -4.90 11.17
CA LYS A 38 4.05 -5.05 9.77
C LYS A 38 3.44 -6.31 9.18
N TYR A 39 2.73 -6.14 8.08
CA TYR A 39 2.06 -7.21 7.37
C TYR A 39 2.70 -7.38 5.98
N ARG A 40 3.02 -8.62 5.62
CA ARG A 40 3.54 -8.94 4.29
C ARG A 40 2.36 -9.08 3.33
N LEU A 41 2.28 -8.19 2.36
CA LEU A 41 1.18 -8.20 1.38
C LEU A 41 1.33 -9.30 0.33
N THR A 42 2.42 -10.06 0.38
CA THR A 42 2.67 -11.25 -0.45
C THR A 42 2.15 -12.55 0.15
N ASP A 43 1.51 -12.49 1.33
CA ASP A 43 0.75 -13.60 1.92
C ASP A 43 -0.59 -13.74 1.18
N SER A 44 -1.00 -14.98 0.87
CA SER A 44 -2.24 -15.28 0.13
C SER A 44 -3.52 -14.89 0.89
N LYS A 45 -3.41 -14.51 2.15
CA LYS A 45 -4.52 -13.99 2.94
C LYS A 45 -4.86 -12.54 2.63
N TRP A 46 -3.99 -11.80 1.93
CA TRP A 46 -4.24 -10.42 1.53
C TRP A 46 -4.75 -10.34 0.09
N ASP A 47 -5.86 -9.65 -0.09
CA ASP A 47 -6.24 -9.09 -1.38
C ASP A 47 -6.13 -7.57 -1.32
N VAL A 48 -5.69 -6.97 -2.42
CA VAL A 48 -5.45 -5.54 -2.51
C VAL A 48 -6.06 -5.00 -3.79
N GLU A 49 -6.83 -3.94 -3.67
CA GLU A 49 -7.53 -3.30 -4.77
C GLU A 49 -7.15 -1.81 -4.84
N LEU A 50 -6.91 -1.34 -6.07
CA LEU A 50 -6.72 0.07 -6.35
C LEU A 50 -7.85 0.54 -7.28
N VAL A 51 -8.70 1.42 -6.77
CA VAL A 51 -9.74 2.10 -7.54
C VAL A 51 -9.24 3.50 -7.90
N ILE A 52 -9.13 3.80 -9.19
CA ILE A 52 -8.67 5.10 -9.69
C ILE A 52 -9.89 5.93 -10.10
N GLY A 53 -10.07 7.07 -9.45
CA GLY A 53 -11.15 8.01 -9.75
C GLY A 53 -10.61 9.36 -10.24
N ARG A 54 -11.50 10.19 -10.82
CA ARG A 54 -11.11 11.48 -11.41
C ARG A 54 -10.52 12.48 -10.41
N LYS A 55 -10.95 12.43 -9.14
CA LYS A 55 -10.52 13.36 -8.08
C LYS A 55 -9.87 12.65 -6.91
N ASN A 56 -10.21 11.39 -6.71
CA ASN A 56 -9.79 10.60 -5.57
C ASN A 56 -9.55 9.18 -6.05
N ASN A 57 -8.52 8.56 -5.49
CA ASN A 57 -8.27 7.15 -5.63
C ASN A 57 -8.55 6.47 -4.29
N LEU A 58 -8.90 5.20 -4.34
CA LEU A 58 -9.03 4.34 -3.17
C LEU A 58 -8.05 3.18 -3.25
N PHE A 59 -7.34 2.95 -2.15
CA PHE A 59 -6.54 1.75 -1.93
C PHE A 59 -7.23 0.91 -0.87
N ILE A 60 -7.60 -0.34 -1.17
CA ILE A 60 -8.40 -1.19 -0.29
C ILE A 60 -7.61 -2.46 0.02
N PHE A 61 -7.55 -2.81 1.30
CA PHE A 61 -6.91 -4.01 1.81
C PHE A 61 -7.95 -4.94 2.40
N TYR A 62 -8.04 -6.14 1.87
CA TYR A 62 -8.87 -7.23 2.39
C TYR A 62 -7.98 -8.29 3.03
N TRP A 63 -8.37 -8.77 4.21
CA TRP A 63 -7.74 -9.92 4.84
C TRP A 63 -8.75 -11.05 4.92
N GLN A 64 -8.45 -12.17 4.24
CA GLN A 64 -9.31 -13.35 4.19
C GLN A 64 -10.75 -13.03 3.74
N GLY A 65 -10.90 -12.13 2.76
CA GLY A 65 -12.20 -11.70 2.23
C GLY A 65 -12.92 -10.64 3.06
N GLU A 66 -12.41 -10.27 4.24
CA GLU A 66 -12.95 -9.15 5.03
C GLU A 66 -12.22 -7.85 4.69
N MET A 67 -12.96 -6.77 4.40
CA MET A 67 -12.38 -5.44 4.27
C MET A 67 -11.77 -5.03 5.62
N LYS A 68 -10.44 -4.86 5.66
CA LYS A 68 -9.78 -4.35 6.85
C LYS A 68 -9.66 -2.84 6.80
N ILE A 69 -9.18 -2.29 5.68
CA ILE A 69 -8.86 -0.85 5.61
C ILE A 69 -8.98 -0.32 4.18
N SER A 70 -9.48 0.91 4.04
CA SER A 70 -9.48 1.65 2.76
C SER A 70 -8.92 3.07 2.92
N PHE A 71 -8.02 3.48 2.01
CA PHE A 71 -7.42 4.81 1.99
C PHE A 71 -7.90 5.60 0.81
N ARG A 72 -8.47 6.77 1.07
CA ARG A 72 -8.77 7.75 0.02
C ARG A 72 -7.62 8.74 -0.08
N PHE A 73 -7.10 8.95 -1.28
CA PHE A 73 -6.04 9.92 -1.53
C PHE A 73 -6.29 10.69 -2.82
N CYS A 74 -5.92 11.97 -2.81
CA CYS A 74 -6.07 12.91 -3.92
C CYS A 74 -4.72 13.47 -4.42
N LYS A 75 -3.61 13.16 -3.73
CA LYS A 75 -2.24 13.56 -4.06
C LYS A 75 -1.35 12.32 -4.15
N HIS A 76 -0.18 12.44 -4.78
CA HIS A 76 0.82 11.36 -4.93
C HIS A 76 0.31 10.12 -5.69
N GLN A 77 -0.56 10.31 -6.70
CA GLN A 77 -1.15 9.20 -7.47
C GLN A 77 -0.09 8.27 -8.09
N ASP A 78 0.96 8.83 -8.70
CA ASP A 78 1.98 8.03 -9.40
C ASP A 78 2.72 7.07 -8.47
N SER A 79 3.11 7.52 -7.28
CA SER A 79 3.80 6.69 -6.29
C SER A 79 2.94 5.51 -5.82
N VAL A 80 1.63 5.75 -5.63
CA VAL A 80 0.71 4.70 -5.19
C VAL A 80 0.43 3.69 -6.31
N ILE A 81 0.28 4.17 -7.55
CA ILE A 81 0.13 3.30 -8.72
C ILE A 81 1.37 2.42 -8.92
N GLN A 82 2.58 2.97 -8.76
CA GLN A 82 3.81 2.20 -8.86
C GLN A 82 3.90 1.10 -7.80
N LEU A 83 3.52 1.39 -6.56
CA LEU A 83 3.50 0.37 -5.51
C LEU A 83 2.46 -0.72 -5.78
N TYR A 84 1.29 -0.35 -6.29
CA TYR A 84 0.30 -1.34 -6.71
C TYR A 84 0.83 -2.25 -7.82
N ARG A 85 1.53 -1.68 -8.83
CA ARG A 85 2.15 -2.48 -9.89
C ARG A 85 3.19 -3.46 -9.34
N LEU A 86 4.06 -3.02 -8.45
CA LEU A 86 5.05 -3.89 -7.80
C LEU A 86 4.37 -5.04 -7.03
N LEU A 87 3.26 -4.76 -6.36
CA LEU A 87 2.47 -5.79 -5.70
C LEU A 87 1.91 -6.82 -6.70
N GLN A 88 1.36 -6.35 -7.82
CA GLN A 88 0.82 -7.23 -8.87
C GLN A 88 1.91 -8.10 -9.53
N GLU A 89 3.12 -7.56 -9.74
CA GLU A 89 4.27 -8.32 -10.25
C GLU A 89 4.68 -9.45 -9.30
N HIS A 90 4.74 -9.16 -7.99
CA HIS A 90 5.08 -10.17 -6.98
C HIS A 90 4.01 -11.27 -6.84
N VAL A 91 2.73 -10.91 -6.95
CA VAL A 91 1.63 -11.89 -6.93
C VAL A 91 1.66 -12.75 -8.19
N SER A 92 1.91 -12.14 -9.35
CA SER A 92 1.93 -12.85 -10.64
C SER A 92 3.13 -13.79 -10.78
N SER A 93 4.31 -13.39 -10.29
CA SER A 93 5.54 -14.20 -10.36
C SER A 93 5.44 -15.51 -9.56
N LYS A 94 4.58 -15.58 -8.53
CA LYS A 94 4.31 -16.81 -7.78
C LYS A 94 3.30 -17.76 -8.44
N ARG A 95 2.55 -17.34 -9.47
CA ARG A 95 1.55 -18.17 -10.16
C ARG A 95 2.11 -18.95 -11.35
N THR A 96 3.38 -18.73 -11.71
CA THR A 96 4.05 -19.35 -12.87
C THR A 96 5.03 -20.46 -12.46
N LEU A 97 4.91 -21.02 -11.25
CA LEU A 97 5.69 -22.16 -10.78
C LEU A 97 4.75 -23.32 -10.42
#